data_AF-A0A9N9QTK7-F1
#
_entry.id   AF-A0A9N9QTK7-F1
#
_cell.length_a   1.000
_cell.length_b   1.000
_cell.length_c   1.000
_cell.angle_alpha   90.00
_cell.angle_beta   90.00
_cell.angle_gamma   90.00
#
_symmetry.space_group_name_H-M   'P 1'
#
loop_
_entity.id
_entity.type
_entity.pdbx_description
1 polymer ?
#
loop_
_entity_poly.entity_id
_entity_poly.type
_entity_poly.pdbx_seq_one_letter_code
_entity_poly.pdbx_strand_id
1 'polypeptide(L)'
;MHNMLIRSKNNIAYMIDLYKLFNGMNVQLQGDKLNLIKTINIVAVFAAKLLLHKKNMGRCEFLKFLNLSKSCSNDDLFAYCQYLENLHIDFTERYQDSLTLEIPEWVLDQFSYVNTAISPQVDHCTLDYGQSLNDS
;
A
#
# COMPACT_ATOMS: atom_id res chain seq x y z
N MET A 1 -33.56 -18.34 -20.67
CA MET A 1 -33.93 -17.24 -19.75
C MET A 1 -33.38 -17.45 -18.32
N HIS A 2 -33.57 -18.63 -17.70
CA HIS A 2 -33.09 -18.92 -16.34
C HIS A 2 -31.57 -18.79 -16.14
N ASN A 3 -30.75 -19.36 -17.05
CA ASN A 3 -29.29 -19.28 -16.95
C ASN A 3 -28.72 -17.85 -17.08
N MET A 4 -29.38 -16.98 -17.85
CA MET A 4 -28.99 -15.57 -17.97
C MET A 4 -29.25 -14.80 -16.66
N LEU A 5 -30.36 -15.10 -15.98
CA LEU A 5 -30.69 -14.49 -14.70
C LEU A 5 -29.68 -14.89 -13.61
N ILE A 6 -29.27 -16.16 -13.57
CA ILE A 6 -28.25 -16.66 -12.62
C ILE A 6 -26.90 -15.96 -12.88
N ARG A 7 -26.47 -15.90 -14.13
CA ARG A 7 -25.22 -15.22 -14.51
C ARG A 7 -25.23 -13.73 -14.14
N SER A 8 -26.33 -13.03 -14.43
CA SER A 8 -26.49 -11.62 -14.05
C SER A 8 -26.41 -11.41 -12.53
N LYS A 9 -27.04 -12.28 -11.73
CA LYS A 9 -26.95 -12.24 -10.26
C LYS A 9 -25.51 -12.42 -9.77
N ASN A 10 -24.78 -13.38 -10.33
CA ASN A 10 -23.37 -13.60 -9.97
C ASN A 10 -22.50 -12.40 -10.33
N ASN A 11 -22.71 -11.79 -11.50
CA ASN A 11 -21.99 -10.57 -11.90
C ASN A 11 -22.26 -9.41 -10.94
N ILE A 12 -23.53 -9.17 -10.57
CA ILE A 12 -23.88 -8.11 -9.62
C ILE A 12 -23.24 -8.36 -8.26
N ALA A 13 -23.32 -9.59 -7.76
CA ALA A 13 -22.70 -9.99 -6.51
C ALA A 13 -21.18 -9.77 -6.50
N TYR A 14 -20.50 -10.22 -7.57
CA TYR A 14 -19.07 -10.01 -7.77
C TYR A 14 -18.71 -8.53 -7.72
N MET A 15 -19.43 -7.70 -8.48
CA MET A 15 -19.19 -6.26 -8.54
C MET A 15 -19.43 -5.60 -7.18
N ILE A 16 -20.49 -5.96 -6.45
CA ILE A 16 -20.75 -5.43 -5.09
C ILE A 16 -19.55 -5.69 -4.17
N ASP A 17 -19.01 -6.90 -4.18
CA ASP A 17 -17.87 -7.26 -3.35
C ASP A 17 -16.60 -6.50 -3.77
N LEU A 18 -16.38 -6.36 -5.08
CA LEU A 18 -15.28 -5.57 -5.60
C LEU A 18 -15.37 -4.09 -5.20
N TYR A 19 -16.55 -3.48 -5.32
CA TYR A 19 -16.77 -2.10 -4.90
C TYR A 19 -16.50 -1.92 -3.40
N LYS A 20 -16.86 -2.89 -2.56
CA LYS A 20 -16.52 -2.84 -1.12
C LYS A 20 -15.00 -2.83 -0.90
N LEU A 21 -14.23 -3.61 -1.67
CA LEU A 21 -12.77 -3.61 -1.60
C LEU A 21 -12.19 -2.23 -1.94
N PHE A 22 -12.60 -1.65 -3.08
CA PHE A 22 -12.16 -0.31 -3.49
C PHE A 22 -12.56 0.75 -2.49
N ASN A 23 -13.81 0.71 -2.01
CA ASN A 23 -14.27 1.67 -1.02
C ASN A 23 -13.45 1.59 0.28
N GLY A 24 -13.08 0.37 0.71
CA GLY A 24 -12.21 0.18 1.86
C GLY A 24 -10.81 0.78 1.67
N MET A 25 -10.27 0.77 0.45
CA MET A 25 -9.04 1.50 0.12
C MET A 25 -9.27 3.02 0.11
N ASN A 26 -10.33 3.48 -0.55
CA ASN A 26 -10.65 4.91 -0.67
C ASN A 26 -10.84 5.56 0.70
N VAL A 27 -11.50 4.88 1.64
CA VAL A 27 -11.64 5.36 3.03
C VAL A 27 -10.27 5.52 3.70
N GLN A 28 -9.33 4.60 3.46
CA GLN A 28 -7.96 4.74 3.99
C GLN A 28 -7.24 5.93 3.35
N LEU A 29 -7.44 6.17 2.05
CA LEU A 29 -6.86 7.30 1.30
C LEU A 29 -7.48 8.67 1.62
N GLN A 30 -8.66 8.70 2.25
CA GLN A 30 -9.32 9.93 2.69
C GLN A 30 -8.98 10.31 4.13
N GLY A 31 -8.17 9.51 4.82
CA GLY A 31 -7.84 9.75 6.23
C GLY A 31 -6.94 10.96 6.45
N ASP A 32 -7.22 11.74 7.49
CA ASP A 32 -6.54 13.01 7.79
C ASP A 32 -5.05 12.90 8.17
N LYS A 33 -4.53 11.68 8.40
CA LYS A 33 -3.16 11.43 8.88
C LYS A 33 -2.26 10.75 7.84
N LEU A 34 -2.52 10.97 6.56
CA LEU A 34 -1.73 10.44 5.46
C LEU A 34 -0.48 11.28 5.20
N ASN A 35 0.63 10.57 4.97
CA ASN A 35 1.84 11.13 4.39
C ASN A 35 2.19 10.30 3.14
N LEU A 36 3.18 10.74 2.38
CA LEU A 36 3.58 10.09 1.12
C LEU A 36 3.84 8.58 1.29
N ILE A 37 4.61 8.20 2.33
CA ILE A 37 4.91 6.79 2.64
C ILE A 37 3.64 5.99 2.89
N LYS A 38 2.71 6.50 3.71
CA LYS A 38 1.45 5.82 4.02
C LYS A 38 0.58 5.66 2.78
N THR A 39 0.48 6.68 1.94
CA THR A 39 -0.29 6.64 0.70
C THR A 39 0.25 5.56 -0.24
N ILE A 40 1.57 5.54 -0.46
CA ILE A 40 2.23 4.52 -1.30
C ILE A 40 1.98 3.13 -0.73
N ASN A 41 2.13 2.94 0.58
CA ASN A 41 1.86 1.66 1.23
C ASN A 41 0.40 1.20 1.05
N ILE A 42 -0.58 2.10 1.18
CA ILE A 42 -2.00 1.74 0.97
C ILE A 42 -2.22 1.26 -0.47
N VAL A 43 -1.68 1.97 -1.45
CA VAL A 43 -1.77 1.61 -2.88
C VAL A 43 -1.09 0.26 -3.15
N ALA A 44 0.14 0.07 -2.68
CA ALA A 44 0.90 -1.17 -2.86
C ALA A 44 0.20 -2.38 -2.20
N VAL A 45 -0.29 -2.22 -0.97
CA VAL A 45 -1.04 -3.26 -0.27
C VAL A 45 -2.33 -3.60 -1.03
N PHE A 46 -3.01 -2.61 -1.61
CA PHE A 46 -4.22 -2.87 -2.40
C PHE A 46 -3.91 -3.64 -3.70
N ALA A 47 -2.85 -3.26 -4.43
CA ALA A 47 -2.39 -4.01 -5.59
C ALA A 47 -2.13 -5.49 -5.24
N ALA A 48 -1.38 -5.74 -4.15
CA ALA A 48 -1.13 -7.10 -3.67
C ALA A 48 -2.42 -7.85 -3.29
N LYS A 49 -3.41 -7.17 -2.71
CA LYS A 49 -4.71 -7.76 -2.38
C LYS A 49 -5.49 -8.22 -3.63
N LEU A 50 -5.40 -7.52 -4.76
CA LEU A 50 -6.07 -7.95 -6.00
C LEU A 50 -5.56 -9.33 -6.46
N LEU A 51 -4.23 -9.53 -6.45
CA LEU A 51 -3.62 -10.83 -6.78
C LEU A 51 -3.94 -11.91 -5.74
N LEU A 52 -3.96 -11.56 -4.46
CA LEU A 52 -4.37 -12.48 -3.40
C LEU A 52 -5.82 -12.94 -3.60
N HIS A 53 -6.71 -12.01 -3.95
CA HIS A 53 -8.11 -12.32 -4.22
C HIS A 53 -8.28 -13.19 -5.46
N LYS A 54 -7.50 -12.96 -6.52
CA LYS A 54 -7.45 -13.86 -7.69
C LYS A 54 -7.06 -15.28 -7.26
N LYS A 55 -5.98 -15.42 -6.48
CA LYS A 55 -5.49 -16.72 -6.01
C LYS A 55 -6.52 -17.45 -5.14
N ASN A 56 -7.15 -16.73 -4.20
CA ASN A 56 -8.18 -17.29 -3.33
C ASN A 56 -9.41 -17.72 -4.13
N MET A 57 -9.85 -16.89 -5.08
CA MET A 57 -10.97 -17.20 -5.96
C MET A 57 -10.69 -18.42 -6.83
N GLY A 58 -9.47 -18.56 -7.37
CA GLY A 58 -9.05 -19.76 -8.10
C GLY A 58 -9.00 -21.04 -7.24
N ARG A 59 -8.95 -20.91 -5.91
CA ARG A 59 -9.09 -22.01 -4.93
C ARG A 59 -10.52 -22.19 -4.42
N CYS A 60 -11.49 -21.46 -4.96
CA CYS A 60 -12.87 -21.41 -4.50
C CYS A 60 -13.02 -20.89 -3.04
N GLU A 61 -12.11 -20.02 -2.59
CA GLU A 61 -12.12 -19.39 -1.27
C GLU A 61 -12.73 -17.97 -1.33
N PHE A 62 -14.01 -17.84 -1.01
CA PHE A 62 -14.79 -16.62 -1.22
C PHE A 62 -14.96 -15.71 0.02
N LEU A 63 -14.06 -15.79 1.02
CA LEU A 63 -14.20 -15.03 2.28
C LEU A 63 -14.33 -13.51 2.10
N LYS A 64 -13.80 -12.96 1.00
CA LYS A 64 -13.92 -11.54 0.63
C LYS A 64 -14.95 -11.26 -0.47
N PHE A 65 -15.50 -12.33 -1.06
CA PHE A 65 -16.55 -12.31 -2.08
C PHE A 65 -17.81 -13.01 -1.56
N LEU A 66 -18.31 -12.55 -0.42
CA LEU A 66 -19.42 -13.21 0.30
C LEU A 66 -20.74 -13.16 -0.45
N ASN A 67 -20.93 -12.16 -1.32
CA ASN A 67 -22.15 -12.03 -2.10
C ASN A 67 -22.14 -12.97 -3.32
N LEU A 68 -20.95 -13.39 -3.78
CA LEU A 68 -20.84 -14.31 -4.91
C LEU A 68 -21.51 -15.63 -4.54
N SER A 69 -22.52 -16.04 -5.30
CA SER A 69 -23.24 -17.28 -4.99
C SER A 69 -22.29 -18.48 -5.05
N LYS A 70 -22.47 -19.46 -4.16
CA LYS A 70 -21.78 -20.76 -4.24
C LYS A 70 -22.12 -21.56 -5.51
N SER A 71 -23.08 -21.09 -6.31
CA SER A 71 -23.49 -21.67 -7.60
C SER A 71 -22.83 -21.00 -8.81
N CYS A 72 -21.69 -20.32 -8.62
CA CYS A 72 -20.86 -19.82 -9.71
C CYS A 72 -20.39 -20.98 -10.61
N SER A 73 -20.50 -20.84 -11.93
CA SER A 73 -19.96 -21.81 -12.87
C SER A 73 -18.42 -21.69 -12.93
N ASN A 74 -17.73 -22.75 -13.33
CA ASN A 74 -16.27 -22.70 -13.50
C ASN A 74 -15.85 -21.64 -14.54
N ASP A 75 -16.66 -21.45 -15.59
CA ASP A 75 -16.40 -20.45 -16.63
C ASP A 75 -16.54 -19.03 -16.09
N ASP A 76 -17.59 -18.75 -15.31
CA ASP A 76 -17.78 -17.46 -14.65
C ASP A 76 -16.65 -17.22 -13.63
N LEU A 77 -16.25 -18.24 -12.87
CA LEU A 77 -15.14 -18.14 -11.92
C LEU A 77 -13.82 -17.79 -12.62
N PHE A 78 -13.53 -18.43 -13.75
CA PHE A 78 -12.36 -18.13 -14.57
C PHE A 78 -12.41 -16.67 -15.07
N ALA A 79 -13.56 -16.23 -15.57
CA ALA A 79 -13.75 -14.85 -16.02
C ALA A 79 -13.52 -13.83 -14.89
N TYR A 80 -14.00 -14.11 -13.69
CA TYR A 80 -13.77 -13.23 -12.53
C TYR A 80 -12.30 -13.20 -12.08
N CYS A 81 -11.60 -14.33 -12.10
CA CYS A 81 -10.17 -14.40 -11.85
C CYS A 81 -9.38 -13.58 -12.88
N GLN A 82 -9.73 -13.70 -14.16
CA GLN A 82 -9.10 -12.92 -15.23
C GLN A 82 -9.40 -11.43 -15.11
N TYR A 83 -10.60 -11.06 -14.68
CA TYR A 83 -10.94 -9.67 -14.42
C TYR A 83 -10.12 -9.08 -13.26
N LEU A 84 -9.88 -9.83 -12.17
CA LEU A 84 -8.98 -9.38 -11.08
C LEU A 84 -7.54 -9.16 -11.55
N GLU A 85 -7.07 -9.99 -12.49
CA GLU A 85 -5.73 -9.84 -13.08
C GLU A 85 -5.63 -8.59 -13.96
N ASN A 86 -6.58 -8.39 -14.87
CA ASN A 86 -6.62 -7.19 -15.70
C ASN A 86 -6.74 -5.93 -14.85
N LEU A 87 -7.59 -5.98 -13.82
CA LEU A 87 -7.75 -4.88 -12.89
C LEU A 87 -6.45 -4.59 -12.11
N HIS A 88 -5.69 -5.63 -11.73
CA HIS A 88 -4.38 -5.43 -11.12
C HIS A 88 -3.43 -4.72 -12.08
N ILE A 89 -3.36 -5.16 -13.34
CA ILE A 89 -2.53 -4.53 -14.39
C ILE A 89 -2.91 -3.05 -14.53
N ASP A 90 -4.18 -2.75 -14.81
CA ASP A 90 -4.68 -1.38 -14.95
C ASP A 90 -4.41 -0.51 -13.71
N PHE A 91 -4.54 -1.10 -12.52
CA PHE A 91 -4.28 -0.42 -11.26
C PHE A 91 -2.79 -0.11 -11.09
N THR A 92 -1.91 -1.08 -11.35
CA THR A 92 -0.46 -0.87 -11.26
C THR A 92 0.06 0.11 -12.30
N GLU A 93 -0.51 0.12 -13.51
CA GLU A 93 -0.18 1.12 -14.54
C GLU A 93 -0.61 2.52 -14.10
N ARG A 94 -1.81 2.66 -13.53
CA ARG A 94 -2.32 3.97 -13.07
C ARG A 94 -1.51 4.56 -11.91
N TYR A 95 -0.97 3.72 -11.05
CA TYR A 95 -0.19 4.13 -9.88
C TYR A 95 1.31 3.83 -10.03
N GLN A 96 1.81 3.66 -11.25
CA GLN A 96 3.18 3.23 -11.50
C GLN A 96 4.18 4.16 -10.84
N ASP A 97 4.03 5.47 -11.05
CA ASP A 97 4.80 6.55 -10.46
C ASP A 97 4.82 6.50 -8.91
N SER A 98 3.69 6.20 -8.28
CA SER A 98 3.62 6.01 -6.83
C SER A 98 4.30 4.71 -6.37
N LEU A 99 4.15 3.63 -7.13
CA LEU A 99 4.66 2.30 -6.80
C LEU A 99 6.17 2.16 -7.03
N THR A 100 6.72 2.91 -7.97
CA THR A 100 8.16 2.93 -8.30
C THR A 100 8.91 4.05 -7.59
N LEU A 101 8.25 4.81 -6.72
CA LEU A 101 8.89 5.94 -6.04
C LEU A 101 9.96 5.44 -5.07
N GLU A 102 11.20 5.80 -5.35
CA GLU A 102 12.31 5.61 -4.41
C GLU A 102 12.34 6.78 -3.42
N ILE A 103 12.16 6.46 -2.14
CA ILE A 103 12.17 7.46 -1.07
C ILE A 103 13.62 7.62 -0.58
N PRO A 104 14.23 8.82 -0.71
CA PRO A 104 15.59 9.03 -0.26
C PRO A 104 15.76 8.75 1.23
N GLU A 105 16.93 8.26 1.63
CA GLU A 105 17.19 7.85 3.01
C GLU A 105 17.06 9.01 4.01
N TRP A 106 17.40 10.25 3.62
CA TRP A 106 17.18 11.42 4.48
C TRP A 106 15.70 11.73 4.76
N VAL A 107 14.77 11.28 3.91
CA VAL A 107 13.33 11.43 4.15
C VAL A 107 12.86 10.42 5.20
N LEU A 108 13.51 9.25 5.26
CA LEU A 108 13.23 8.20 6.24
C LEU A 108 13.91 8.48 7.58
N ASP A 109 15.16 8.97 7.53
CA ASP A 109 15.97 9.36 8.67
C ASP A 109 16.83 10.59 8.34
N GLN A 110 16.42 11.74 8.87
CA GLN A 110 17.07 13.04 8.66
C GLN A 110 18.52 13.08 9.20
N PHE A 111 18.89 12.19 10.12
CA PHE A 111 20.21 12.18 10.75
C PHE A 111 21.10 11.01 10.32
N SER A 112 20.64 10.18 9.38
CA SER A 112 21.38 9.00 8.89
C SER A 112 22.81 9.32 8.41
N TYR A 113 23.05 10.52 7.88
CA TYR A 113 24.38 10.96 7.43
C TYR A 113 25.32 11.45 8.55
N VAL A 114 24.79 11.83 9.72
CA VAL A 114 25.59 12.46 10.79
C VAL A 114 26.44 11.41 11.54
N ASN A 115 25.98 10.16 11.58
CA ASN A 115 26.68 9.07 12.28
C ASN A 115 27.96 8.59 11.57
N THR A 116 28.13 8.90 10.28
CA THR A 116 29.31 8.48 9.50
C THR A 116 30.44 9.52 9.53
N ALA A 117 30.12 10.79 9.81
CA ALA A 117 31.09 11.89 9.80
C ALA A 117 31.62 12.29 11.19
N ILE A 118 30.99 11.83 12.28
CA ILE A 118 31.42 12.13 13.65
C ILE A 118 32.06 10.87 14.27
N SER A 119 33.28 10.57 13.84
CA SER A 119 34.23 9.95 14.76
C SER A 119 34.70 11.08 15.69
N PRO A 120 34.47 11.02 17.01
CA PRO A 120 34.79 12.13 17.89
C PRO A 120 36.30 12.23 18.09
N GLN A 121 36.99 12.96 17.22
CA GLN A 121 38.19 13.71 17.61
C GLN A 121 37.68 15.02 18.26
N VAL A 122 37.10 14.90 19.45
CA VAL A 122 36.75 16.07 20.27
C VAL A 122 38.04 16.53 20.92
N ASP A 123 38.79 17.38 20.23
CA ASP A 123 39.85 18.16 20.85
C ASP A 123 39.21 19.18 21.78
N HIS A 124 39.34 18.94 23.08
CA HIS A 124 38.94 19.85 24.15
C HIS A 124 39.73 21.16 24.03
N CYS A 125 39.17 22.18 23.36
CA CYS A 125 39.62 23.55 23.56
C CYS A 125 39.04 24.08 24.87
N THR A 126 39.81 23.95 25.95
CA THR A 126 39.51 24.58 27.23
C THR A 126 39.64 26.10 27.08
N LEU A 127 38.53 26.83 27.21
CA LEU A 127 38.53 28.29 27.29
C LEU A 127 39.14 28.70 28.63
N ASP A 128 40.37 29.22 28.59
CA ASP A 128 41.05 29.84 29.73
C ASP A 128 40.42 31.21 30.02
N TYR A 129 39.48 31.25 30.96
CA TYR A 129 38.96 32.48 31.54
C TYR A 129 39.81 32.86 32.76
N GLY A 130 40.80 33.72 32.51
CA GLY A 130 41.13 34.87 33.35
C GLY A 130 41.72 34.62 34.74
N GLN A 131 43.04 34.68 34.83
CA GLN A 131 43.73 35.28 35.98
C GLN A 131 44.80 36.27 35.50
N SER A 132 44.39 37.51 35.27
CA SER A 132 45.28 38.67 35.36
C SER A 132 44.52 39.75 36.10
N LEU A 133 44.89 39.95 37.36
CA LEU A 133 44.84 41.21 38.12
C LEU A 133 45.16 40.87 39.58
N ASN A 134 46.40 41.12 39.98
CA ASN A 134 46.74 41.80 41.24
C ASN A 134 48.26 41.99 41.30
N ASP A 135 48.74 43.08 40.69
CA ASP A 135 49.97 43.77 41.08
C ASP A 135 49.56 45.10 41.74
N SER A 136 49.72 45.20 43.06
CA SER A 136 50.07 46.39 43.84
C SER A 136 50.31 46.02 45.30
#